data_AF-A0A7S4HU07-F1
#
_entry.id   AF-A0A7S4HU07-F1
#
_cell.length_a   1.000
_cell.length_b   1.000
_cell.length_c   1.000
_cell.angle_alpha   90.00
_cell.angle_beta   90.00
_cell.angle_gamma   90.00
#
_symmetry.space_group_name_H-M   'P 1'
#
loop_
_entity.id
_entity.type
_entity.pdbx_description
1 polymer ?
#
loop_
_entity_poly.entity_id
_entity_poly.type
_entity_poly.pdbx_seq_one_letter_code
_entity_poly.pdbx_strand_id
1 'polypeptide(L)'
;CMEETKPARRRRSSLLLGGASKATREEYLFECFFVIGTNREGKPTTIFQYPSDETFSYESEIRRFGLPEGGQKRELRRSDSGSSLNSILFSQLSNLERSSNSYIFVLNTGEKLLYGVCVHSEELLDNLPSFIEQPSEIASKSTFQSGLRSYCLVSQYPFFSAHFSVIYSILGNERLQILQCATDFLSPPTPRSSKQRAQFHSFSG
;
A
#
# COMPACT_ATOMS: atom_id res chain seq x y z
N CYS A 1 53.78 -44.22 45.29
CA CYS A 1 54.26 -42.83 45.12
C CYS A 1 54.83 -42.65 43.72
N MET A 2 54.30 -41.68 42.98
CA MET A 2 54.84 -41.04 41.74
C MET A 2 54.99 -41.99 40.54
N GLU A 3 54.12 -42.00 39.52
CA GLU A 3 53.62 -40.93 38.64
C GLU A 3 54.74 -40.16 37.93
N GLU A 4 55.03 -40.53 36.69
CA GLU A 4 55.48 -39.58 35.66
C GLU A 4 54.93 -39.96 34.28
N THR A 5 54.47 -38.94 33.59
CA THR A 5 53.53 -38.93 32.47
C THR A 5 54.28 -38.72 31.14
N LYS A 6 53.90 -39.48 30.10
CA LYS A 6 54.35 -39.23 28.71
C LYS A 6 53.51 -38.12 28.07
N PRO A 7 54.10 -37.17 27.32
CA PRO A 7 53.34 -36.10 26.69
C PRO A 7 52.60 -36.59 25.44
N ALA A 8 51.29 -36.35 25.40
CA ALA A 8 50.42 -36.63 24.26
C ALA A 8 50.63 -35.60 23.14
N ARG A 9 51.04 -36.10 21.97
CA ARG A 9 51.24 -35.34 20.73
C ARG A 9 49.89 -34.79 20.23
N ARG A 10 49.70 -33.49 20.37
CA ARG A 10 48.50 -32.72 19.98
C ARG A 10 48.22 -32.86 18.47
N ARG A 11 47.30 -33.75 18.09
CA ARG A 11 46.73 -33.78 16.74
C ARG A 11 45.90 -32.51 16.54
N ARG A 12 46.29 -31.67 15.58
CA ARG A 12 45.41 -30.64 15.01
C ARG A 12 44.26 -31.35 14.30
N SER A 13 43.13 -31.53 14.97
CA SER A 13 41.87 -31.78 14.27
C SER A 13 41.38 -30.42 13.77
N SER A 14 41.56 -30.18 12.48
CA SER A 14 40.78 -29.19 11.75
C SER A 14 39.30 -29.54 11.98
N LEU A 15 38.60 -28.69 12.73
CA LEU A 15 37.15 -28.75 12.84
C LEU A 15 36.58 -28.33 11.49
N LEU A 16 36.48 -29.29 10.57
CA LEU A 16 35.55 -29.22 9.46
C LEU A 16 34.17 -29.44 10.06
N LEU A 17 33.55 -28.35 10.52
CA LEU A 17 32.15 -28.35 10.92
C LEU A 17 31.29 -28.38 9.65
N GLY A 18 31.32 -29.54 8.97
CA GLY A 18 30.41 -29.89 7.91
C GLY A 18 29.04 -30.23 8.52
N GLY A 19 28.32 -29.22 8.96
CA GLY A 19 26.87 -29.28 8.99
C GLY A 19 26.37 -28.87 7.62
N ALA A 20 26.08 -29.85 6.76
CA ALA A 20 25.31 -29.61 5.54
C ALA A 20 23.87 -29.28 5.93
N SER A 21 23.65 -28.10 6.51
CA SER A 21 22.34 -27.47 6.48
C SER A 21 22.10 -27.11 5.03
N LYS A 22 21.32 -27.93 4.32
CA LYS A 22 20.58 -27.48 3.15
C LYS A 22 19.90 -26.16 3.58
N ALA A 23 20.43 -25.03 3.12
CA ALA A 23 19.72 -23.77 3.15
C ALA A 23 18.54 -23.92 2.18
N THR A 24 17.49 -24.60 2.61
CA THR A 24 16.25 -24.75 1.86
C THR A 24 15.14 -24.30 2.78
N ARG A 25 15.17 -23.00 3.05
CA ARG A 25 14.08 -22.26 3.64
C ARG A 25 14.21 -20.86 3.08
N GLU A 26 13.62 -20.66 1.89
CA GLU A 26 13.22 -19.33 1.45
C GLU A 26 12.13 -18.87 2.42
N GLU A 27 12.53 -18.50 3.62
CA GLU A 27 11.62 -17.93 4.61
C GLU A 27 11.46 -16.46 4.25
N TYR A 28 10.33 -16.14 3.63
CA TYR A 28 9.94 -14.76 3.36
C TYR A 28 9.79 -13.99 4.68
N LEU A 29 10.21 -12.72 4.68
CA LEU A 29 10.09 -11.83 5.85
C LEU A 29 8.61 -11.57 6.22
N PHE A 30 7.71 -11.74 5.26
CA PHE A 30 6.27 -11.66 5.39
C PHE A 30 5.63 -12.65 4.41
N GLU A 31 4.44 -13.13 4.73
CA GLU A 31 3.72 -14.09 3.87
C GLU A 31 2.97 -13.40 2.75
N CYS A 32 2.31 -12.29 3.08
CA CYS A 32 1.52 -11.56 2.11
C CYS A 32 1.34 -10.09 2.47
N PHE A 33 1.00 -9.33 1.45
CA PHE A 33 0.62 -7.93 1.51
C PHE A 33 -0.72 -7.75 0.82
N PHE A 34 -1.65 -7.08 1.50
CA PHE A 34 -3.01 -6.84 1.02
C PHE A 34 -3.31 -5.35 0.99
N VAL A 35 -3.94 -4.90 -0.09
CA VAL A 35 -4.62 -3.61 -0.15
C VAL A 35 -6.11 -3.87 -0.14
N ILE A 36 -6.78 -3.44 0.92
CA ILE A 36 -8.20 -3.62 1.12
C ILE A 36 -8.86 -2.26 0.98
N GLY A 37 -9.93 -2.18 0.21
CA GLY A 37 -10.79 -0.99 0.18
C GLY A 37 -12.24 -1.38 0.26
N THR A 38 -13.12 -0.50 -0.21
CA THR A 38 -14.56 -0.75 -0.22
C THR A 38 -15.11 -0.87 -1.63
N ASN A 39 -15.93 -1.89 -1.85
CA ASN A 39 -16.71 -2.02 -3.08
C ASN A 39 -17.86 -1.02 -3.11
N ARG A 40 -18.65 -1.01 -4.21
CA ARG A 40 -19.83 -0.13 -4.36
C ARG A 40 -20.86 -0.26 -3.22
N GLU A 41 -21.01 -1.44 -2.65
CA GLU A 41 -21.93 -1.74 -1.53
C GLU A 41 -21.36 -1.34 -0.15
N GLY A 42 -20.13 -0.82 -0.07
CA GLY A 42 -19.48 -0.46 1.19
C GLY A 42 -18.88 -1.65 1.94
N LYS A 43 -18.84 -2.84 1.32
CA LYS A 43 -18.21 -4.03 1.89
C LYS A 43 -16.69 -3.97 1.67
N PRO A 44 -15.89 -4.35 2.68
CA PRO A 44 -14.46 -4.57 2.50
C PRO A 44 -14.21 -5.55 1.35
N THR A 45 -13.28 -5.22 0.46
CA THR A 45 -12.85 -6.06 -0.67
C THR A 45 -11.36 -5.91 -0.92
N THR A 46 -10.71 -7.01 -1.27
CA THR A 46 -9.31 -7.03 -1.70
C THR A 46 -9.20 -6.32 -3.05
N ILE A 47 -8.39 -5.27 -3.11
CA ILE A 47 -8.07 -4.52 -4.33
C ILE A 47 -6.78 -5.05 -4.94
N PHE A 48 -5.82 -5.39 -4.09
CA PHE A 48 -4.53 -5.94 -4.48
C PHE A 48 -4.06 -6.94 -3.44
N GLN A 49 -3.33 -7.96 -3.90
CA GLN A 49 -2.58 -8.85 -3.04
C GLN A 49 -1.20 -9.13 -3.65
N TYR A 50 -0.24 -9.38 -2.78
CA TYR A 50 1.06 -9.94 -3.13
C TYR A 50 1.43 -11.03 -2.11
N PRO A 51 1.92 -12.20 -2.55
CA PRO A 51 2.03 -12.65 -3.94
C PRO A 51 0.66 -12.76 -4.64
N SER A 52 0.60 -12.43 -5.92
CA SER A 52 -0.65 -12.40 -6.70
C SER A 52 -1.14 -13.78 -7.14
N ASP A 53 -0.24 -14.77 -7.11
CA ASP A 53 -0.44 -16.15 -7.53
C ASP A 53 -0.84 -17.10 -6.39
N GLU A 54 -0.74 -16.65 -5.14
CA GLU A 54 -1.07 -17.46 -3.96
C GLU A 54 -2.50 -17.20 -3.46
N THR A 55 -3.16 -18.24 -2.94
CA THR A 55 -4.46 -18.11 -2.27
C THR A 55 -4.32 -18.40 -0.79
N PHE A 56 -4.85 -17.52 0.06
CA PHE A 56 -4.75 -17.65 1.51
C PHE A 56 -6.09 -18.04 2.12
N SER A 57 -6.14 -19.15 2.86
CA SER A 57 -7.38 -19.58 3.55
C SER A 57 -7.92 -18.53 4.52
N TYR A 58 -7.07 -17.64 5.01
CA TYR A 58 -7.38 -16.59 5.99
C TYR A 58 -7.61 -15.21 5.34
N GLU A 59 -7.74 -15.13 4.01
CA GLU A 59 -7.96 -13.86 3.30
C GLU A 59 -9.23 -13.15 3.80
N SER A 60 -10.29 -13.92 4.09
CA SER A 60 -11.58 -13.36 4.51
C SER A 60 -11.45 -12.63 5.87
N GLU A 61 -10.62 -13.17 6.75
CA GLU A 61 -10.30 -12.66 8.06
C GLU A 61 -9.41 -11.44 7.94
N ILE A 62 -8.35 -11.48 7.11
CA ILE A 62 -7.52 -10.31 6.81
C ILE A 62 -8.39 -9.17 6.30
N ARG A 63 -9.34 -9.44 5.40
CA ARG A 63 -10.23 -8.43 4.85
C ARG A 63 -11.13 -7.81 5.92
N ARG A 64 -11.63 -8.63 6.85
CA ARG A 64 -12.45 -8.18 7.98
C ARG A 64 -11.64 -7.37 9.00
N PHE A 65 -10.45 -7.82 9.37
CA PHE A 65 -9.59 -7.13 10.34
C PHE A 65 -8.83 -5.95 9.75
N GLY A 66 -8.56 -5.98 8.45
CA GLY A 66 -7.95 -4.88 7.70
C GLY A 66 -8.90 -3.69 7.53
N LEU A 67 -10.21 -3.90 7.65
CA LEU A 67 -11.18 -2.81 7.61
C LEU A 67 -12.30 -3.03 8.65
N PRO A 68 -11.99 -2.95 9.95
CA PRO A 68 -12.86 -3.45 11.02
C PRO A 68 -14.16 -2.64 11.17
N GLU A 69 -14.12 -1.34 10.89
CA GLU A 69 -15.29 -0.45 10.96
C GLU A 69 -16.11 -0.43 9.65
N GLY A 70 -15.64 -1.10 8.59
CA GLY A 70 -16.11 -0.87 7.23
C GLY A 70 -15.66 0.49 6.71
N GLY A 71 -15.41 0.61 5.40
CA GLY A 71 -14.98 1.89 4.84
C GLY A 71 -16.17 2.84 4.69
N GLN A 72 -16.21 3.86 5.55
CA GLN A 72 -17.18 4.93 5.39
C GLN A 72 -16.86 5.69 4.10
N LYS A 73 -17.80 5.72 3.17
CA LYS A 73 -17.65 6.45 1.91
C LYS A 73 -18.03 7.90 2.12
N ARG A 74 -17.22 8.81 1.58
CA ARG A 74 -17.61 10.22 1.45
C ARG A 74 -17.70 10.57 -0.02
N GLU A 75 -18.83 11.10 -0.43
CA GLU A 75 -18.98 11.65 -1.77
C GLU A 75 -18.34 13.05 -1.80
N LEU A 76 -17.46 13.27 -2.77
CA LEU A 76 -16.76 14.53 -2.96
C LEU A 76 -17.20 15.14 -4.28
N ARG A 77 -17.80 16.32 -4.20
CA ARG A 77 -18.07 17.16 -5.37
C ARG A 77 -16.84 18.04 -5.61
N ARG A 78 -16.44 18.21 -6.87
CA ARG A 78 -15.50 19.29 -7.22
C ARG A 78 -16.12 20.64 -6.82
N SER A 79 -15.55 21.31 -5.81
CA SER A 79 -15.80 22.73 -5.57
C SER A 79 -14.97 23.57 -6.56
N ASP A 80 -15.38 24.80 -6.86
CA ASP A 80 -14.64 25.72 -7.74
C ASP A 80 -13.20 26.01 -7.27
N SER A 81 -12.88 25.70 -6.01
CA SER A 81 -11.54 25.79 -5.40
C SER A 81 -10.78 24.45 -5.31
N GLY A 82 -11.42 23.30 -5.56
CA GLY A 82 -10.82 21.97 -5.44
C GLY A 82 -10.37 21.55 -4.03
N SER A 83 -10.66 22.34 -2.98
CA SER A 83 -10.05 22.19 -1.64
C SER A 83 -10.31 20.85 -0.95
N SER A 84 -11.49 20.23 -1.14
CA SER A 84 -11.81 18.92 -0.54
C SER A 84 -11.07 17.76 -1.22
N LEU A 85 -10.87 17.85 -2.54
CA LEU A 85 -10.01 16.91 -3.27
C LEU A 85 -8.56 17.13 -2.89
N ASN A 86 -8.16 18.40 -2.76
CA ASN A 86 -6.83 18.79 -2.32
C ASN A 86 -6.52 18.25 -0.92
N SER A 87 -7.46 18.29 0.03
CA SER A 87 -7.21 17.75 1.37
C SER A 87 -6.96 16.24 1.39
N ILE A 88 -7.55 15.48 0.45
CA ILE A 88 -7.41 14.02 0.40
C ILE A 88 -6.16 13.64 -0.39
N LEU A 89 -5.93 14.30 -1.54
CA LEU A 89 -4.73 14.10 -2.37
C LEU A 89 -3.45 14.58 -1.67
N PHE A 90 -3.52 15.69 -0.92
CA PHE A 90 -2.39 16.32 -0.23
C PHE A 90 -2.44 16.14 1.29
N SER A 91 -3.19 15.16 1.79
CA SER A 91 -3.13 14.81 3.22
C SER A 91 -1.68 14.51 3.59
N GLN A 92 -1.16 15.23 4.60
CA GLN A 92 0.26 15.19 4.96
C GLN A 92 0.70 13.77 5.37
N LEU A 93 1.95 13.41 5.06
CA LEU A 93 2.54 12.14 5.51
C LEU A 93 2.49 11.98 7.03
N SER A 94 2.66 13.08 7.76
CA SER A 94 2.52 13.16 9.22
C SER A 94 1.13 12.75 9.74
N ASN A 95 0.06 12.94 8.95
CA ASN A 95 -1.28 12.45 9.30
C ASN A 95 -1.41 10.94 9.10
N LEU A 96 -0.63 10.35 8.20
CA LEU A 96 -0.59 8.91 7.95
C LEU A 96 0.27 8.16 8.98
N GLU A 97 1.39 8.76 9.38
CA GLU A 97 2.26 8.28 10.46
C GLU A 97 1.64 8.50 11.86
N ARG A 98 0.42 9.06 11.93
CA ARG A 98 -0.31 9.19 13.17
C ARG A 98 -0.73 7.80 13.65
N SER A 99 -0.46 7.51 14.92
CA SER A 99 -0.78 6.21 15.54
C SER A 99 -2.26 5.81 15.45
N SER A 100 -3.18 6.76 15.24
CA SER A 100 -4.61 6.49 15.08
C SER A 100 -4.95 5.71 13.81
N ASN A 101 -4.07 5.74 12.80
CA ASN A 101 -4.31 5.10 11.51
C ASN A 101 -3.53 3.79 11.37
N SER A 102 -2.81 3.37 12.40
CA SER A 102 -1.89 2.24 12.35
C SER A 102 -2.17 1.28 13.48
N TYR A 103 -2.31 0.01 13.17
CA TYR A 103 -2.71 -0.98 14.15
C TYR A 103 -2.19 -2.36 13.77
N ILE A 104 -2.24 -3.26 14.76
CA ILE A 104 -1.79 -4.64 14.61
C ILE A 104 -2.93 -5.55 15.05
N PHE A 105 -3.20 -6.60 14.28
CA PHE A 105 -4.04 -7.70 14.72
C PHE A 105 -3.24 -9.02 14.69
N VAL A 106 -3.76 -10.01 15.40
CA VAL A 106 -3.16 -11.36 15.43
C VAL A 106 -4.18 -12.35 14.87
N LEU A 107 -3.74 -13.18 13.94
CA LEU A 107 -4.47 -14.31 13.40
C LEU A 107 -3.85 -15.59 13.90
N ASN A 108 -4.68 -16.49 14.42
CA ASN A 108 -4.28 -17.86 14.71
C ASN A 108 -4.85 -18.77 13.63
N THR A 109 -3.98 -19.30 12.77
CA THR A 109 -4.40 -20.22 11.69
C THR A 109 -4.52 -21.67 12.15
N GLY A 110 -4.26 -21.94 13.43
CA GLY A 110 -4.16 -23.29 14.00
C GLY A 110 -2.75 -23.88 13.88
N GLU A 111 -2.03 -23.56 12.80
CA GLU A 111 -0.64 -24.02 12.59
C GLU A 111 0.39 -23.00 13.06
N LYS A 112 0.11 -21.71 12.87
CA LYS A 112 1.01 -20.60 13.16
C LYS A 112 0.24 -19.37 13.62
N LEU A 113 0.93 -18.53 14.39
CA LEU A 113 0.47 -17.20 14.73
C LEU A 113 1.00 -16.22 13.68
N LEU A 114 0.08 -15.46 13.09
CA LEU A 114 0.37 -14.43 12.11
C LEU A 114 0.02 -13.06 12.69
N TYR A 115 0.88 -12.09 12.45
CA TYR A 115 0.69 -10.69 12.80
C TYR A 115 0.31 -9.93 11.54
N GLY A 116 -0.86 -9.29 11.55
CA GLY A 116 -1.27 -8.33 10.52
C GLY A 116 -0.94 -6.92 10.97
N VAL A 117 -0.02 -6.26 10.26
CA VAL A 117 0.39 -4.88 10.49
C VAL A 117 -0.31 -4.02 9.44
N CYS A 118 -1.21 -3.14 9.86
CA CYS A 118 -2.06 -2.39 8.93
C CYS A 118 -1.96 -0.88 9.13
N VAL A 119 -2.06 -0.16 8.01
CA VAL A 119 -2.16 1.30 7.97
C VAL A 119 -3.36 1.71 7.14
N HIS A 120 -4.22 2.56 7.70
CA HIS A 120 -5.36 3.17 7.05
C HIS A 120 -4.99 4.48 6.36
N SER A 121 -5.51 4.67 5.15
CA SER A 121 -5.35 5.88 4.34
C SER A 121 -6.69 6.24 3.70
N GLU A 122 -7.12 7.50 3.83
CA GLU A 122 -8.29 7.99 3.10
C GLU A 122 -7.86 8.36 1.68
N GLU A 123 -8.45 7.70 0.68
CA GLU A 123 -8.06 7.84 -0.71
C GLU A 123 -9.29 7.91 -1.62
N LEU A 124 -9.11 8.42 -2.85
CA LEU A 124 -10.15 8.37 -3.86
C LEU A 124 -10.34 6.92 -4.31
N LEU A 125 -11.58 6.41 -4.27
CA LEU A 125 -11.91 5.06 -4.71
C LEU A 125 -11.65 4.87 -6.21
N ASP A 126 -11.82 5.94 -7.00
CA ASP A 126 -11.56 5.95 -8.44
C ASP A 126 -10.06 5.90 -8.79
N ASN A 127 -9.17 6.35 -7.89
CA ASN A 127 -7.71 6.27 -8.11
C ASN A 127 -7.16 5.00 -7.49
N LEU A 128 -6.84 4.01 -8.31
CA LEU A 128 -6.09 2.85 -7.83
C LEU A 128 -4.62 3.25 -7.56
N PRO A 129 -3.97 2.64 -6.55
CA PRO A 129 -2.52 2.72 -6.38
C PRO A 129 -1.81 2.49 -7.71
N SER A 130 -0.71 3.20 -7.94
CA SER A 130 -0.05 3.25 -9.25
C SER A 130 0.58 1.92 -9.66
N PHE A 131 0.86 1.04 -8.69
CA PHE A 131 1.26 -0.34 -8.95
C PHE A 131 0.10 -1.23 -9.43
N ILE A 132 -1.11 -0.69 -9.57
CA ILE A 132 -2.28 -1.34 -10.16
C ILE A 132 -2.62 -0.66 -11.48
N GLU A 133 -2.87 -1.44 -12.52
CA GLU A 133 -3.28 -0.90 -13.82
C GLU A 133 -4.59 -0.10 -13.70
N GLN A 134 -4.52 1.20 -14.02
CA GLN A 134 -5.68 2.09 -13.96
C GLN A 134 -6.52 2.00 -15.24
N PRO A 135 -7.86 1.91 -15.14
CA PRO A 135 -8.73 2.16 -16.28
C PRO A 135 -8.65 3.65 -16.67
N SER A 136 -8.43 3.92 -17.96
CA SER A 136 -8.05 5.20 -18.57
C SER A 136 -9.10 6.34 -18.52
N GLU A 137 -10.11 6.27 -17.66
CA GLU A 137 -11.33 7.12 -17.75
C GLU A 137 -11.46 8.21 -16.67
N ILE A 138 -10.44 8.43 -15.82
CA ILE A 138 -10.56 9.31 -14.63
C ILE A 138 -10.72 10.80 -15.01
N ALA A 139 -10.31 11.21 -16.21
CA ALA A 139 -10.23 12.62 -16.62
C ALA A 139 -11.58 13.34 -16.81
N SER A 140 -12.72 12.64 -16.87
CA SER A 140 -14.02 13.25 -17.25
C SER A 140 -15.06 13.36 -16.12
N LYS A 141 -14.79 12.87 -14.91
CA LYS A 141 -15.78 12.89 -13.82
C LYS A 141 -15.77 14.19 -13.02
N SER A 142 -16.97 14.71 -12.73
CA SER A 142 -17.22 15.88 -11.86
C SER A 142 -17.39 15.52 -10.37
N THR A 143 -17.63 14.23 -10.09
CA THR A 143 -17.88 13.69 -8.76
C THR A 143 -16.92 12.54 -8.50
N PHE A 144 -16.29 12.55 -7.33
CA PHE A 144 -15.37 11.51 -6.88
C PHE A 144 -15.90 10.89 -5.60
N GLN A 145 -15.60 9.62 -5.38
CA GLN A 145 -15.85 8.98 -4.09
C GLN A 145 -14.52 8.82 -3.36
N SER A 146 -14.43 9.28 -2.11
CA SER A 146 -13.35 8.86 -1.21
C SER A 146 -13.83 7.76 -0.28
N GLY A 147 -12.88 6.94 0.14
CA GLY A 147 -13.11 5.89 1.12
C GLY A 147 -11.80 5.49 1.78
N LEU A 148 -11.94 4.70 2.85
CA LEU A 148 -10.81 4.17 3.58
C LEU A 148 -10.20 2.99 2.81
N ARG A 149 -8.89 3.04 2.58
CA ARG A 149 -8.07 1.91 2.17
C ARG A 149 -7.18 1.47 3.32
N SER A 150 -6.95 0.17 3.42
CA SER A 150 -6.08 -0.44 4.41
C SER A 150 -4.98 -1.22 3.72
N TYR A 151 -3.76 -0.95 4.11
CA TYR A 151 -2.54 -1.58 3.62
C TYR A 151 -2.02 -2.49 4.71
N CYS A 152 -2.14 -3.80 4.52
CA CYS A 152 -1.88 -4.80 5.53
C CYS A 152 -0.75 -5.72 5.11
N LEU A 153 0.30 -5.80 5.93
CA LEU A 153 1.38 -6.76 5.79
C LEU A 153 1.21 -7.86 6.83
N VAL A 154 1.22 -9.11 6.40
CA VAL A 154 1.01 -10.28 7.27
C VAL A 154 2.29 -11.08 7.37
N SER A 155 2.76 -11.31 8.59
CA SER A 155 4.02 -12.02 8.85
C SER A 155 3.94 -12.87 10.11
N GLN A 156 4.68 -13.98 10.13
CA GLN A 156 4.92 -14.74 11.36
C GLN A 156 5.88 -14.01 12.32
N TYR A 157 6.63 -13.02 11.82
CA TYR A 157 7.68 -12.33 12.57
C TYR A 157 7.17 -11.00 13.16
N PRO A 158 7.40 -10.70 14.45
CA PRO A 158 6.94 -9.47 15.08
C PRO A 158 7.88 -8.27 14.81
N PHE A 159 8.38 -8.11 13.58
CA PHE A 159 9.25 -6.98 13.18
C PHE A 159 8.45 -5.72 12.88
N PHE A 160 7.59 -5.29 13.82
CA PHE A 160 6.58 -4.25 13.59
C PHE A 160 7.16 -2.93 13.08
N SER A 161 8.27 -2.46 13.65
CA SER A 161 8.91 -1.23 13.20
C SER A 161 9.33 -1.31 11.73
N ALA A 162 9.88 -2.45 11.30
CA ALA A 162 10.28 -2.66 9.91
C ALA A 162 9.05 -2.76 9.01
N HIS A 163 8.02 -3.51 9.41
CA HIS A 163 6.78 -3.65 8.65
C HIS A 163 6.05 -2.32 8.45
N PHE A 164 5.91 -1.51 9.51
CA PHE A 164 5.37 -0.16 9.37
C PHE A 164 6.22 0.71 8.45
N SER A 165 7.55 0.67 8.61
CA SER A 165 8.47 1.42 7.73
C SER A 165 8.30 1.05 6.25
N VAL A 166 8.11 -0.23 5.94
CA VAL A 166 7.83 -0.70 4.57
C VAL A 166 6.51 -0.12 4.07
N ILE A 167 5.43 -0.25 4.84
CA ILE A 167 4.11 0.26 4.45
C ILE A 167 4.15 1.78 4.24
N TYR A 168 4.75 2.55 5.16
CA TYR A 168 4.87 4.00 5.01
C TYR A 168 5.75 4.39 3.82
N SER A 169 6.78 3.60 3.49
CA SER A 169 7.60 3.85 2.30
C SER A 169 6.80 3.65 1.00
N ILE A 170 5.98 2.59 0.95
CA ILE A 170 5.04 2.37 -0.16
C ILE A 170 4.09 3.56 -0.29
N LEU A 171 3.43 3.94 0.81
CA LEU A 171 2.46 5.05 0.82
C LEU A 171 3.11 6.41 0.51
N GLY A 172 4.37 6.61 0.92
CA GLY A 172 5.16 7.78 0.55
C GLY A 172 5.42 7.84 -0.95
N ASN A 173 5.82 6.72 -1.56
CA ASN A 173 6.05 6.64 -3.00
C ASN A 173 4.75 6.82 -3.80
N GLU A 174 3.64 6.22 -3.37
CA GLU A 174 2.32 6.41 -3.99
C GLU A 174 1.92 7.88 -4.02
N ARG A 175 2.12 8.59 -2.90
CA ARG A 175 1.83 10.03 -2.82
C ARG A 175 2.73 10.85 -3.72
N LEU A 176 4.03 10.55 -3.79
CA LEU A 176 4.93 11.26 -4.69
C LEU A 176 4.47 11.12 -6.14
N GLN A 177 4.02 9.93 -6.55
CA GLN A 177 3.49 9.71 -7.90
C GLN A 177 2.17 10.46 -8.14
N ILE A 178 1.24 10.43 -7.18
CA ILE A 178 0.00 11.20 -7.26
C ILE A 178 0.31 12.70 -7.39
N LEU A 179 1.26 13.24 -6.63
CA LEU A 179 1.65 14.64 -6.71
C LEU A 179 2.23 15.01 -8.09
N GLN A 180 3.07 14.14 -8.65
CA GLN A 180 3.62 14.31 -10.00
C GLN A 180 2.52 14.34 -11.06
N CYS A 181 1.52 13.46 -10.96
CA CYS A 181 0.38 13.47 -11.88
C CYS A 181 -0.60 14.62 -11.60
N ALA A 182 -0.79 15.01 -10.34
CA ALA A 182 -1.73 16.06 -9.94
C ALA A 182 -1.30 17.44 -10.42
N THR A 183 0.00 17.70 -10.58
CA THR A 183 0.49 18.91 -11.27
C THR A 183 -0.06 19.04 -12.68
N ASP A 184 -0.31 17.92 -13.38
CA ASP A 184 -0.93 17.94 -14.70
C ASP A 184 -2.46 18.13 -14.61
N PHE A 185 -3.12 17.51 -13.62
CA PHE A 185 -4.59 17.58 -13.42
C PHE A 185 -5.10 18.90 -12.82
N LEU A 186 -4.28 19.60 -12.04
CA LEU A 186 -4.60 20.90 -11.44
C LEU A 186 -4.15 22.08 -12.31
N SER A 187 -3.57 21.81 -13.48
CA SER A 187 -3.36 22.85 -14.48
C SER A 187 -4.71 23.46 -14.85
N PRO A 188 -4.87 24.79 -14.83
CA PRO A 188 -6.12 25.41 -15.23
C PRO A 188 -6.44 24.98 -16.66
N PRO A 189 -7.71 24.66 -16.98
CA PRO A 189 -8.08 24.32 -18.35
C PRO A 189 -7.62 25.45 -19.26
N THR A 190 -6.73 25.14 -20.22
CA THR A 190 -6.30 26.13 -21.21
C THR A 190 -7.54 26.76 -21.82
N PRO A 191 -7.68 28.10 -21.81
CA PRO A 191 -8.87 28.74 -22.34
C PRO A 191 -9.00 28.34 -23.81
N ARG A 192 -10.13 27.71 -24.16
CA ARG A 192 -10.50 27.49 -25.57
C ARG A 192 -10.48 28.86 -26.23
N SER A 193 -9.50 29.09 -27.10
CA SER A 193 -9.47 30.30 -27.93
C SER A 193 -10.67 30.23 -28.88
N SER A 194 -11.76 30.87 -28.52
CA SER A 194 -12.82 31.25 -29.44
C SER A 194 -12.27 32.32 -30.37
N LYS A 195 -11.53 31.90 -31.41
CA LYS A 195 -11.32 32.76 -32.57
C LYS A 195 -12.67 32.94 -33.25
N GLN A 196 -13.36 34.01 -32.86
CA GLN A 196 -14.32 34.71 -33.69
C GLN A 196 -13.73 34.81 -35.10
N ARG A 197 -14.39 34.21 -36.10
CA ARG A 197 -14.19 34.64 -37.49
C ARG A 197 -15.41 35.47 -37.86
N ALA A 198 -15.17 36.78 -37.84
CA ALA A 198 -16.10 37.83 -38.17
C ALA A 198 -16.68 37.67 -39.59
N GLN A 199 -17.87 38.25 -39.69
CA GLN A 199 -18.73 38.46 -40.85
C GLN A 199 -17.99 38.69 -42.18
N PHE A 200 -18.38 37.94 -43.21
CA PHE A 200 -18.29 38.37 -44.60
C PHE A 200 -19.39 39.42 -44.84
N HIS A 201 -19.00 40.70 -44.89
CA HIS A 201 -19.75 41.73 -45.61
C HIS A 201 -18.89 42.16 -46.79
N SER A 202 -19.33 41.78 -47.99
CA SER A 202 -18.77 42.19 -49.27
C SER A 202 -19.58 43.35 -49.86
N PHE A 203 -18.98 44.53 -49.94
CA PHE A 203 -19.29 45.71 -50.78
C PHE A 203 -18.12 46.70 -50.51
N SER A 204 -17.42 47.37 -51.43
CA SER A 204 -17.55 47.59 -52.87
C SER A 204 -16.17 47.95 -53.43
N GLY A 205 -16.00 47.77 -54.75
CA GLY A 205 -14.92 48.30 -55.57
C GLY A 205 -15.21 47.99 -57.01
#